data_AF-A0A6G0HEJ9-F1
#
_entry.id   AF-A0A6G0HEJ9-F1
#
_cell.length_a   1.000
_cell.length_b   1.000
_cell.length_c   1.000
_cell.angle_alpha   90.00
_cell.angle_beta   90.00
_cell.angle_gamma   90.00
#
_symmetry.space_group_name_H-M   'P 1'
#
loop_
_entity.id
_entity.type
_entity.pdbx_description
1 polymer ?
#
loop_
_entity_poly.entity_id
_entity_poly.type
_entity_poly.pdbx_seq_one_letter_code
_entity_poly.pdbx_strand_id
1 'polypeptide(L)'
;MMYAQTYMMYAQTYMMYAQTDMMYAQTDMMYAQTDMMYAQTYMMYAQTDMMYAQTYMMYAQTYMMYAQTDMMYAQTYMMYAQTDMMYAQTDMMYAQTDLIRDVRSDIHDVRSDRHDVRSDIHDVRSDMMYAQTDMMYAQTYMMYAQTYMMYAQTDMMYAQTYMMYAQTDMMYAQTDMMYTQTYMMYAQTDMMYAQTYMMYAQTYMMYAQTDMMYAQTYMMYAQTYMMYTQTYMMYAQT
;
A
#
# COMPACT_ATOMS: atom_id res chain seq x y z
N MET A 1 41.19 32.71 54.00
CA MET A 1 39.97 31.95 54.37
C MET A 1 38.76 32.39 53.54
N MET A 2 38.38 33.67 53.56
CA MET A 2 37.25 34.22 52.77
C MET A 2 37.34 33.89 51.26
N TYR A 3 38.49 34.12 50.61
CA TYR A 3 38.66 33.80 49.19
C TYR A 3 38.43 32.31 48.85
N ALA A 4 38.87 31.38 49.71
CA ALA A 4 38.66 29.96 49.49
C ALA A 4 37.18 29.56 49.66
N GLN A 5 36.46 30.21 50.56
CA GLN A 5 35.01 30.03 50.70
C GLN A 5 34.25 30.54 49.48
N THR A 6 34.65 31.68 48.92
CA THR A 6 34.07 32.22 47.68
C THR A 6 34.30 31.26 46.50
N TYR A 7 35.50 30.69 46.35
CA TYR A 7 35.79 29.69 45.32
C TYR A 7 34.96 28.42 45.46
N MET A 8 34.76 27.90 46.69
CA MET A 8 33.84 26.77 46.92
C MET A 8 32.41 27.10 46.50
N MET A 9 31.92 28.31 46.79
CA MET A 9 30.58 28.72 46.43
C MET A 9 30.39 28.75 44.90
N TYR A 10 31.37 29.30 44.17
CA TYR A 10 31.37 29.26 42.70
C TYR A 10 31.41 27.83 42.16
N ALA A 11 32.27 26.96 42.69
CA ALA A 11 32.34 25.56 42.27
C ALA A 11 31.02 24.81 42.53
N GLN A 12 30.37 25.03 43.67
CA GLN A 12 29.04 24.47 43.96
C GLN A 12 27.98 24.96 42.97
N THR A 13 28.05 26.24 42.60
CA THR A 13 27.15 26.84 41.61
C THR A 13 27.35 26.19 40.24
N TYR A 14 28.59 25.99 39.80
CA TYR A 14 28.89 25.30 38.55
C TYR A 14 28.41 23.84 38.55
N MET A 15 28.55 23.11 39.67
CA MET A 15 27.98 21.76 39.78
C MET A 15 26.46 21.78 39.63
N MET A 16 25.76 22.75 40.22
CA MET A 16 24.30 22.86 40.11
C MET A 16 23.87 23.12 38.66
N TYR A 17 24.56 24.02 37.95
CA TYR A 17 24.29 24.25 36.52
C TYR A 17 24.56 22.98 35.70
N ALA A 18 25.70 22.32 35.91
CA ALA A 18 26.00 21.08 35.19
C ALA A 18 24.99 19.95 35.48
N GLN A 19 24.50 19.82 36.71
CA GLN A 19 23.42 18.87 37.02
C GLN A 19 22.12 19.21 36.30
N THR A 20 21.81 20.50 36.19
CA THR A 20 20.63 20.99 35.47
C THR A 20 20.76 20.68 33.98
N ASP A 21 21.93 20.92 33.38
CA ASP A 21 22.21 20.60 31.97
C ASP A 21 22.08 19.09 31.69
N MET A 22 22.55 18.23 32.60
CA MET A 22 22.34 16.79 32.48
C MET A 22 20.86 16.41 32.52
N MET A 23 20.06 17.06 33.37
CA MET A 23 18.62 16.79 33.45
C MET A 23 17.90 17.18 32.15
N TYR A 24 18.23 18.34 31.57
CA TYR A 24 17.70 18.75 30.27
C TYR A 24 18.10 17.77 29.17
N ALA A 25 19.38 17.40 29.09
CA ALA A 25 19.84 16.44 28.11
C ALA A 25 19.18 15.05 28.26
N GLN A 26 18.92 14.58 29.49
CA GLN A 26 18.16 13.35 29.72
C GLN A 26 16.71 13.47 29.23
N THR A 27 16.11 14.63 29.43
CA THR A 27 14.75 14.92 28.96
C THR A 27 14.69 14.92 27.43
N ASP A 28 15.67 15.55 26.77
CA ASP A 28 15.78 15.57 25.31
C ASP A 28 15.94 14.16 24.73
N MET A 29 16.75 13.30 25.37
CA MET A 29 16.85 11.90 24.97
C MET A 29 15.51 11.16 25.09
N MET A 30 14.73 11.43 26.14
CA MET A 30 13.42 10.80 26.34
C MET A 30 12.43 11.21 25.25
N TYR A 31 12.42 12.51 24.87
CA TYR A 31 11.60 12.98 23.76
C TYR A 31 12.02 12.34 22.45
N ALA A 32 13.31 12.32 22.14
CA ALA A 32 13.81 11.69 20.92
C ALA A 32 13.50 10.17 20.85
N GLN A 33 13.55 9.45 21.97
CA GLN A 33 13.12 8.06 22.04
C GLN A 33 11.62 7.89 21.77
N THR A 34 10.80 8.79 22.32
CA THR A 34 9.36 8.80 22.09
C THR A 34 9.05 9.05 20.62
N ASP A 35 9.75 10.00 19.99
CA ASP A 35 9.63 10.30 18.57
C ASP A 35 10.00 9.08 17.69
N MET A 36 11.06 8.35 18.05
CA MET A 36 11.39 7.08 17.37
C MET A 36 10.30 6.02 17.53
N MET A 37 9.66 5.90 18.70
CA MET A 37 8.56 4.95 18.90
C MET A 37 7.35 5.31 18.03
N TYR A 38 6.99 6.59 17.96
CA TYR A 38 5.93 7.05 17.07
C TYR A 38 6.28 6.77 15.61
N ALA A 39 7.51 7.04 15.20
CA ALA A 39 7.97 6.74 13.85
C ALA A 39 7.88 5.24 13.52
N GLN A 40 8.28 4.35 14.43
CA GLN A 40 8.11 2.91 14.24
C GLN A 40 6.64 2.52 14.06
N THR A 41 5.74 3.17 14.81
CA THR A 41 4.30 2.95 14.69
C THR A 41 3.78 3.38 13.31
N TYR A 42 4.20 4.55 12.81
CA TYR A 42 3.86 5.01 11.46
C TYR A 42 4.41 4.08 10.37
N MET A 43 5.62 3.54 10.53
CA MET A 43 6.16 2.53 9.61
C MET A 43 5.27 1.27 9.56
N MET A 44 4.76 0.80 10.69
CA MET A 44 3.84 -0.35 10.72
C MET A 44 2.51 -0.05 10.01
N TYR A 45 1.95 1.14 10.18
CA TYR A 45 0.73 1.53 9.46
C TYR A 45 0.98 1.57 7.94
N ALA A 46 2.04 2.22 7.49
CA ALA A 46 2.38 2.26 6.07
C ALA A 46 2.62 0.87 5.47
N GLN A 47 3.24 -0.06 6.22
CA GLN A 47 3.37 -1.45 5.80
C GLN A 47 2.03 -2.17 5.68
N THR A 48 1.12 -1.90 6.62
CA THR A 48 -0.23 -2.46 6.61
C THR A 48 -1.01 -1.95 5.39
N ASP A 49 -0.91 -0.67 5.07
CA ASP A 49 -1.55 -0.07 3.89
C ASP A 49 -1.03 -0.69 2.59
N MET A 50 0.28 -0.93 2.49
CA MET A 50 0.85 -1.66 1.34
C MET A 50 0.29 -3.08 1.23
N MET A 51 0.12 -3.81 2.34
CA MET A 51 -0.47 -5.16 2.31
C MET A 51 -1.93 -5.13 1.84
N TYR A 52 -2.72 -4.15 2.29
CA TYR A 52 -4.09 -3.99 1.82
C TYR A 52 -4.13 -3.67 0.32
N ALA A 53 -3.30 -2.76 -0.14
CA ALA A 53 -3.21 -2.43 -1.56
C ALA A 53 -2.82 -3.64 -2.42
N GLN A 54 -1.85 -4.46 -1.98
CA GLN A 54 -1.49 -5.71 -2.65
C GLN A 54 -2.66 -6.69 -2.72
N THR A 55 -3.45 -6.77 -1.65
CA THR A 55 -4.65 -7.62 -1.59
C THR A 55 -5.70 -7.14 -2.60
N TYR A 56 -5.93 -5.84 -2.71
CA TYR A 56 -6.83 -5.27 -3.72
C TYR A 56 -6.35 -5.54 -5.15
N MET A 57 -5.04 -5.47 -5.41
CA MET A 57 -4.49 -5.87 -6.72
C MET A 57 -4.77 -7.33 -7.05
N MET A 58 -4.63 -8.24 -6.07
CA MET A 58 -4.90 -9.66 -6.27
C MET A 58 -6.39 -9.91 -6.58
N TYR A 59 -7.29 -9.25 -5.87
CA TYR A 59 -8.72 -9.32 -6.18
C TYR A 59 -9.02 -8.79 -7.58
N ALA A 60 -8.48 -7.63 -7.95
CA ALA A 60 -8.66 -7.08 -9.29
C ALA A 60 -8.13 -8.03 -10.39
N GLN A 61 -6.98 -8.66 -10.19
CA GLN A 61 -6.46 -9.67 -11.11
C GLN A 61 -7.39 -10.88 -11.25
N THR A 62 -7.99 -11.31 -10.15
CA THR A 62 -8.98 -12.39 -10.14
C THR A 62 -10.23 -12.00 -10.95
N TYR A 63 -10.75 -10.78 -10.76
CA TYR A 63 -11.87 -10.26 -11.55
C TYR A 63 -11.55 -10.20 -13.06
N MET A 64 -10.34 -9.78 -13.44
CA MET A 64 -9.94 -9.83 -14.85
C MET A 64 -9.92 -11.26 -15.41
N MET A 65 -9.49 -12.24 -14.62
CA MET A 65 -9.47 -13.65 -15.05
C MET A 65 -10.88 -14.18 -15.30
N TYR A 66 -11.83 -13.86 -14.41
CA TYR A 66 -13.24 -14.21 -14.61
C TYR A 66 -13.82 -13.55 -15.86
N ALA A 67 -13.60 -12.24 -16.03
CA ALA A 67 -14.06 -11.52 -17.22
C ALA A 67 -13.45 -12.09 -18.52
N GLN A 68 -12.17 -12.49 -18.51
CA GLN A 68 -11.55 -13.18 -19.64
C GLN A 68 -12.24 -14.52 -19.96
N THR A 69 -12.59 -15.27 -18.92
CA THR A 69 -13.32 -16.54 -19.06
C THR A 69 -14.71 -16.31 -19.65
N ASP A 70 -15.43 -15.29 -19.20
CA ASP A 70 -16.75 -14.93 -19.74
C ASP A 70 -16.67 -14.52 -21.22
N MET A 71 -15.64 -13.78 -21.62
CA MET A 71 -15.39 -13.49 -23.04
C MET A 71 -15.15 -14.76 -23.85
N MET A 72 -14.39 -15.74 -23.33
CA MET A 72 -14.17 -17.01 -24.03
C MET A 72 -15.47 -17.81 -24.20
N TYR A 73 -16.33 -17.84 -23.17
CA TYR A 73 -17.64 -18.46 -23.27
C TYR A 73 -18.52 -17.76 -24.31
N ALA A 74 -18.58 -16.43 -24.29
CA ALA A 74 -19.33 -15.66 -25.27
C ALA A 74 -18.83 -15.89 -26.71
N GLN A 75 -17.51 -15.96 -26.92
CA GLN A 75 -16.93 -16.32 -28.22
C GLN A 75 -17.36 -17.72 -28.68
N THR A 76 -17.40 -18.67 -27.76
CA THR A 76 -17.85 -20.04 -28.03
C THR A 76 -19.33 -20.06 -28.43
N TYR A 77 -20.19 -19.31 -27.73
CA TYR A 77 -21.61 -19.18 -28.09
C TYR A 77 -21.81 -18.54 -29.47
N MET A 78 -21.02 -17.53 -29.84
CA MET A 78 -21.08 -16.95 -31.18
C MET A 78 -20.70 -17.98 -32.26
N MET A 79 -19.69 -18.81 -32.01
CA MET A 79 -19.27 -19.85 -32.95
C MET A 79 -20.36 -20.92 -33.14
N TYR A 80 -21.03 -21.34 -32.06
CA TYR A 80 -22.18 -22.24 -32.17
C TYR A 80 -23.32 -21.61 -32.97
N ALA A 81 -23.70 -20.36 -32.66
CA ALA A 81 -24.74 -19.67 -33.41
C ALA A 81 -24.39 -19.46 -34.89
N GLN A 82 -23.12 -19.20 -35.22
CA GLN A 82 -22.65 -19.15 -36.61
C GLN A 82 -22.78 -20.49 -37.32
N THR A 83 -22.53 -21.59 -36.60
CA THR A 83 -22.68 -22.95 -37.12
C THR A 83 -24.16 -23.26 -37.36
N ASP A 84 -25.05 -22.91 -36.43
CA ASP A 84 -26.50 -23.10 -36.57
C ASP A 84 -27.06 -22.33 -37.77
N MET A 85 -26.61 -21.08 -38.00
CA MET A 85 -26.97 -20.33 -39.21
C MET A 85 -26.50 -21.03 -40.50
N MET A 86 -25.32 -21.64 -40.48
CA MET A 86 -24.79 -22.36 -41.64
C MET A 86 -25.63 -23.61 -41.96
N TYR A 87 -26.04 -24.35 -40.93
CA TYR A 87 -26.96 -25.48 -41.08
C TYR A 87 -28.31 -25.03 -41.63
N ALA A 88 -28.93 -24.01 -41.03
CA ALA A 88 -30.20 -23.47 -41.52
C ALA A 88 -30.12 -22.96 -42.98
N GLN A 89 -29.01 -22.34 -43.38
CA GLN A 89 -28.75 -21.97 -44.77
C GLN A 89 -28.66 -23.17 -45.70
N THR A 90 -28.04 -24.25 -45.24
CA THR A 90 -27.91 -25.50 -45.98
C THR A 90 -29.28 -26.19 -46.13
N ASP A 91 -30.08 -26.21 -45.07
CA ASP A 91 -31.44 -26.78 -45.09
C ASP A 91 -32.35 -26.02 -46.06
N MET A 92 -32.28 -24.69 -46.09
CA MET A 92 -32.99 -23.90 -47.11
C MET A 92 -32.55 -24.25 -48.53
N MET A 93 -31.25 -24.52 -48.76
CA MET A 93 -30.73 -24.89 -50.08
C MET A 93 -31.24 -26.28 -50.50
N TYR A 94 -31.29 -27.24 -49.58
CA TYR A 94 -31.87 -28.56 -49.83
C TYR A 94 -33.36 -28.46 -50.13
N ALA A 95 -34.14 -27.75 -49.31
CA ALA A 95 -35.58 -27.56 -49.53
C ALA A 95 -35.88 -26.90 -50.89
N GLN A 96 -35.05 -25.93 -51.31
CA GLN A 96 -35.16 -25.35 -52.66
C GLN A 96 -34.84 -26.35 -53.78
N THR A 97 -33.86 -27.22 -53.57
CA THR A 97 -33.44 -28.22 -54.56
C THR A 97 -34.50 -29.32 -54.72
N ASP A 98 -35.06 -29.79 -53.61
CA ASP A 98 -36.13 -30.80 -53.58
C ASP A 98 -37.39 -30.26 -54.28
N LEU A 99 -37.78 -29.01 -54.00
CA LEU A 99 -38.88 -28.36 -54.71
C LEU A 99 -38.69 -28.34 -56.23
N ILE A 100 -37.48 -28.00 -56.69
CA ILE A 100 -37.17 -27.97 -58.13
C ILE A 100 -37.27 -29.38 -58.73
N ARG A 101 -36.81 -30.39 -57.99
CA ARG A 101 -36.86 -31.79 -58.42
C ARG A 101 -38.30 -32.29 -58.52
N ASP A 102 -39.10 -32.08 -57.49
CA ASP A 102 -40.47 -32.62 -57.41
C ASP A 102 -41.37 -31.93 -58.43
N VAL A 103 -41.31 -30.59 -58.53
CA VAL A 103 -42.01 -29.84 -59.59
C VAL A 103 -41.60 -30.30 -60.99
N ARG A 104 -40.32 -30.67 -61.21
CA ARG A 104 -39.86 -31.18 -62.51
C ARG A 104 -40.32 -32.60 -62.79
N SER A 105 -40.37 -33.46 -61.77
CA SER A 105 -40.91 -34.83 -61.87
C SER A 105 -42.39 -34.80 -62.25
N ASP A 106 -43.16 -33.95 -61.59
CA ASP A 106 -44.61 -33.86 -61.75
C ASP A 106 -45.04 -33.21 -63.07
N ILE A 107 -44.19 -32.37 -63.68
CA ILE A 107 -44.41 -31.90 -65.06
C ILE A 107 -44.45 -33.07 -66.06
N HIS A 108 -43.86 -34.23 -65.74
CA HIS A 108 -43.84 -35.40 -66.61
C HIS A 108 -45.08 -36.31 -66.51
N ASP A 109 -45.98 -36.16 -65.51
CA ASP A 109 -47.08 -37.10 -65.21
C ASP A 109 -48.53 -36.52 -65.20
N VAL A 110 -48.76 -35.38 -65.87
CA VAL A 110 -49.93 -34.48 -66.08
C VAL A 110 -51.39 -34.82 -65.60
N ARG A 111 -51.72 -35.74 -64.69
CA ARG A 111 -53.14 -35.93 -64.26
C ARG A 111 -53.42 -36.34 -62.81
N SER A 112 -52.42 -36.74 -62.02
CA SER A 112 -52.57 -36.87 -60.56
C SER A 112 -52.04 -35.63 -59.80
N ASP A 113 -51.29 -34.77 -60.48
CA ASP A 113 -50.18 -34.01 -59.87
C ASP A 113 -50.52 -32.64 -59.26
N ARG A 114 -51.66 -32.02 -59.58
CA ARG A 114 -51.92 -30.64 -59.06
C ARG A 114 -52.12 -30.58 -57.55
N HIS A 115 -52.56 -31.68 -56.94
CA HIS A 115 -52.71 -31.78 -55.49
C HIS A 115 -51.39 -32.14 -54.82
N ASP A 116 -50.59 -33.00 -55.44
CA ASP A 116 -49.29 -33.45 -54.93
C ASP A 116 -48.26 -32.30 -55.00
N VAL A 117 -48.12 -31.62 -56.15
CA VAL A 117 -47.30 -30.39 -56.29
C VAL A 117 -47.69 -29.32 -55.26
N ARG A 118 -48.98 -29.21 -54.92
CA ARG A 118 -49.44 -28.23 -53.93
C ARG A 118 -49.08 -28.65 -52.50
N SER A 119 -49.02 -29.95 -52.22
CA SER A 119 -48.54 -30.49 -50.95
C SER A 119 -47.04 -30.27 -50.80
N ASP A 120 -46.26 -30.60 -51.84
CA ASP A 120 -44.79 -30.47 -51.82
C ASP A 120 -44.35 -29.00 -51.69
N ILE A 121 -45.04 -28.08 -52.37
CA ILE A 121 -44.85 -26.63 -52.17
C ILE A 121 -45.16 -26.23 -50.72
N HIS A 122 -46.16 -26.86 -50.08
CA HIS A 122 -46.54 -26.56 -48.70
C HIS A 122 -45.51 -27.08 -47.68
N ASP A 123 -44.95 -28.26 -47.92
CA ASP A 123 -43.93 -28.88 -47.07
C ASP A 123 -42.61 -28.10 -47.17
N VAL A 124 -42.15 -27.80 -48.39
CA VAL A 124 -40.96 -26.95 -48.60
C VAL A 124 -41.13 -25.56 -47.97
N ARG A 125 -42.33 -24.98 -48.06
CA ARG A 125 -42.61 -23.69 -47.40
C ARG A 125 -42.51 -23.80 -45.88
N SER A 126 -42.90 -24.94 -45.31
CA SER A 126 -42.81 -25.19 -43.88
C SER A 126 -41.34 -25.35 -43.46
N ASP A 127 -40.55 -26.11 -44.22
CA ASP A 127 -39.11 -26.28 -43.97
C ASP A 127 -38.35 -24.95 -44.06
N MET A 128 -38.65 -24.13 -45.06
CA MET A 128 -38.09 -22.78 -45.15
C MET A 128 -38.47 -21.90 -43.96
N MET A 129 -39.69 -22.05 -43.39
CA MET A 129 -40.08 -21.32 -42.18
C MET A 129 -39.34 -21.81 -40.93
N TYR A 130 -39.11 -23.12 -40.80
CA TYR A 130 -38.30 -23.67 -39.71
C TYR A 130 -36.86 -23.17 -39.77
N ALA A 131 -36.22 -23.25 -40.94
CA ALA A 131 -34.86 -22.75 -41.13
C ALA A 131 -34.74 -21.22 -40.88
N GLN A 132 -35.76 -20.44 -41.27
CA GLN A 132 -35.82 -19.01 -40.91
C GLN A 132 -35.91 -18.79 -39.41
N THR A 133 -36.68 -19.61 -38.71
CA THR A 133 -36.82 -19.55 -37.26
C THR A 133 -35.49 -19.88 -36.57
N ASP A 134 -34.77 -20.90 -37.05
CA ASP A 134 -33.46 -21.28 -36.52
C ASP A 134 -32.42 -20.17 -36.73
N MET A 135 -32.42 -19.52 -37.90
CA MET A 135 -31.57 -18.34 -38.12
C MET A 135 -31.91 -17.19 -37.15
N MET A 136 -33.18 -16.96 -36.84
CA MET A 136 -33.58 -15.93 -35.86
C MET A 136 -33.11 -16.29 -34.43
N TYR A 137 -33.21 -17.55 -34.03
CA TYR A 137 -32.66 -18.00 -32.75
C TYR A 137 -31.14 -17.84 -32.68
N ALA A 138 -30.42 -18.23 -33.73
CA ALA A 138 -28.98 -18.06 -33.81
C ALA A 138 -28.57 -16.57 -33.73
N GLN A 139 -29.29 -15.68 -34.42
CA GLN A 139 -29.07 -14.23 -34.30
C GLN A 139 -29.29 -13.72 -32.88
N THR A 140 -30.31 -14.23 -32.21
CA THR A 140 -30.60 -13.90 -30.81
C THR A 140 -29.45 -14.35 -29.89
N TYR A 141 -28.93 -15.56 -30.08
CA TYR A 141 -27.77 -16.05 -29.32
C TYR A 141 -26.51 -15.21 -29.57
N MET A 142 -26.26 -14.77 -30.81
CA MET A 142 -25.14 -13.85 -31.09
C MET A 142 -25.29 -12.52 -30.36
N MET A 143 -26.50 -11.95 -30.32
CA MET A 143 -26.74 -10.72 -29.56
C MET A 143 -26.51 -10.90 -28.06
N TYR A 144 -26.97 -12.03 -27.47
CA TYR A 144 -26.69 -12.34 -26.07
C TYR A 144 -25.20 -12.47 -25.82
N ALA A 145 -24.47 -13.19 -26.68
CA ALA A 145 -23.02 -13.34 -26.55
C ALA A 145 -22.29 -11.99 -26.65
N GLN A 146 -22.69 -11.10 -27.57
CA GLN A 146 -22.17 -9.74 -27.64
C GLN A 146 -22.43 -8.95 -26.35
N THR A 147 -23.62 -9.09 -25.78
CA THR A 147 -23.96 -8.46 -24.50
C THR A 147 -23.06 -8.96 -23.37
N TYR A 148 -22.82 -10.27 -23.28
CA TYR A 148 -21.88 -10.84 -22.31
C TYR A 148 -20.44 -10.33 -22.49
N MET A 149 -19.96 -10.21 -23.73
CA MET A 149 -18.64 -9.62 -23.99
C MET A 149 -18.55 -8.16 -23.51
N MET A 150 -19.62 -7.36 -23.69
CA MET A 150 -19.64 -5.99 -23.20
C MET A 150 -19.58 -5.92 -21.66
N TYR A 151 -20.32 -6.78 -20.96
CA TYR A 151 -20.24 -6.86 -19.50
C TYR A 151 -18.85 -7.26 -19.03
N ALA A 152 -18.25 -8.29 -19.62
CA ALA A 152 -16.89 -8.71 -19.31
C ALA A 152 -15.85 -7.61 -19.58
N GLN A 153 -16.00 -6.84 -20.65
CA GLN A 153 -15.14 -5.67 -20.91
C GLN A 153 -15.29 -4.60 -19.83
N THR A 154 -16.51 -4.35 -19.38
CA THR A 154 -16.79 -3.41 -18.29
C THR A 154 -16.14 -3.87 -16.98
N ASP A 155 -16.24 -5.17 -16.66
CA ASP A 155 -15.61 -5.74 -15.48
C ASP A 155 -14.08 -5.65 -15.53
N MET A 156 -13.46 -5.86 -16.71
CA MET A 156 -12.02 -5.62 -16.89
C MET A 156 -11.65 -4.16 -16.64
N MET A 157 -12.44 -3.19 -17.12
CA MET A 157 -12.19 -1.77 -16.87
C MET A 157 -12.28 -1.42 -15.38
N TYR A 158 -13.27 -1.96 -14.67
CA TYR A 158 -13.37 -1.79 -13.22
C TYR A 158 -12.17 -2.38 -12.49
N ALA A 159 -11.78 -3.61 -12.84
CA ALA A 159 -10.60 -4.25 -12.28
C ALA A 159 -9.32 -3.43 -12.51
N GLN A 160 -9.11 -2.89 -13.72
CA GLN A 160 -8.00 -2.00 -14.02
C GLN A 160 -8.01 -0.73 -13.15
N THR A 161 -9.19 -0.15 -12.95
CA THR A 161 -9.37 1.02 -12.09
C THR A 161 -8.98 0.70 -10.64
N TYR A 162 -9.41 -0.45 -10.10
CA TYR A 162 -9.00 -0.90 -8.77
C TYR A 162 -7.49 -1.12 -8.65
N MET A 163 -6.84 -1.67 -9.68
CA MET A 163 -5.38 -1.82 -9.68
C MET A 163 -4.68 -0.45 -9.64
N MET A 164 -5.19 0.55 -10.37
CA MET A 164 -4.63 1.90 -10.35
C MET A 164 -4.76 2.58 -8.97
N TYR A 165 -5.91 2.42 -8.31
CA TYR A 165 -6.09 2.92 -6.95
C TYR A 165 -5.12 2.24 -5.98
N ALA A 166 -5.03 0.90 -6.02
CA ALA A 166 -4.09 0.16 -5.17
C ALA A 166 -2.62 0.56 -5.42
N GLN A 167 -2.23 0.81 -6.67
CA GLN A 167 -0.90 1.33 -6.99
C GLN A 167 -0.64 2.72 -6.38
N THR A 168 -1.66 3.58 -6.42
CA THR A 168 -1.61 4.91 -5.82
C THR A 168 -1.45 4.82 -4.30
N ASP A 169 -2.21 3.94 -3.65
CA ASP A 169 -2.11 3.70 -2.20
C ASP A 169 -0.73 3.19 -1.80
N MET A 170 -0.14 2.27 -2.58
CA MET A 170 1.24 1.83 -2.35
C MET A 170 2.26 2.98 -2.47
N MET A 171 2.07 3.89 -3.42
CA MET A 171 2.96 5.04 -3.60
C MET A 171 2.86 6.01 -2.40
N TYR A 172 1.66 6.24 -1.88
CA TYR A 172 1.46 7.04 -0.68
C TYR A 172 2.12 6.40 0.54
N ALA A 173 1.88 5.10 0.76
CA ALA A 173 2.52 4.37 1.85
C ALA A 173 4.06 4.38 1.76
N GLN A 174 4.63 4.27 0.56
CA GLN A 174 6.07 4.41 0.35
C GLN A 174 6.58 5.80 0.70
N THR A 175 5.83 6.84 0.35
CA THR A 175 6.15 8.22 0.68
C THR A 175 6.13 8.44 2.20
N ASP A 176 5.11 7.92 2.89
CA ASP A 176 5.00 7.98 4.34
C ASP A 176 6.16 7.27 5.03
N MET A 177 6.59 6.11 4.53
CA MET A 177 7.78 5.42 5.03
C MET A 177 9.05 6.28 4.88
N MET A 178 9.25 6.96 3.75
CA MET A 178 10.40 7.84 3.54
C MET A 178 10.41 9.04 4.51
N TYR A 179 9.25 9.68 4.69
CA TYR A 179 9.12 10.77 5.68
C TYR A 179 9.40 10.28 7.09
N THR A 180 8.88 9.11 7.44
CA THR A 180 9.08 8.50 8.75
C THR A 180 10.54 8.13 9.00
N GLN A 181 11.26 7.61 7.98
CA GLN A 181 12.70 7.39 8.05
C GLN A 181 13.48 8.68 8.28
N THR A 182 13.09 9.76 7.61
CA THR A 182 13.69 11.07 7.80
C THR A 182 13.49 11.56 9.23
N TYR A 183 12.28 11.40 9.77
CA TYR A 183 11.98 11.76 11.15
C TYR A 183 12.81 10.94 12.16
N MET A 184 13.00 9.65 11.93
CA MET A 184 13.91 8.82 12.76
C MET A 184 15.35 9.32 12.73
N MET A 185 15.85 9.77 11.58
CA MET A 185 17.21 10.34 11.49
C MET A 185 17.35 11.63 12.31
N TYR A 186 16.32 12.48 12.32
CA TYR A 186 16.31 13.68 13.18
C TYR A 186 16.32 13.31 14.66
N ALA A 187 15.44 12.41 15.09
CA ALA A 187 15.43 11.94 16.49
C ALA A 187 16.76 11.30 16.92
N GLN A 188 17.43 10.56 16.02
CA GLN A 188 18.77 10.03 16.28
C GLN A 188 19.81 11.15 16.46
N THR A 189 19.72 12.19 15.65
CA THR A 189 20.60 13.36 15.74
C THR A 189 20.39 14.10 17.07
N ASP A 190 19.14 14.26 17.50
CA ASP A 190 18.80 14.90 18.78
C ASP A 190 19.35 14.10 19.97
N MET A 191 19.27 12.76 19.93
CA MET A 191 19.93 11.91 20.93
C MET A 191 21.45 12.12 20.97
N MET A 192 22.12 12.23 19.81
CA MET A 192 23.55 12.49 19.75
C MET A 192 23.92 13.86 20.36
N TYR A 193 23.12 14.89 20.10
CA TYR A 193 23.31 16.20 20.71
C TYR A 193 23.13 16.13 22.23
N ALA A 194 22.06 15.50 22.71
CA ALA A 194 21.82 15.32 24.14
C ALA A 194 22.97 14.55 24.84
N GLN A 195 23.48 13.48 24.22
CA GLN A 195 24.67 12.76 24.70
C GLN A 195 25.90 13.67 24.80
N THR A 196 26.08 14.54 23.81
CA THR A 196 27.18 15.51 23.81
C THR A 196 27.03 16.52 24.95
N TYR A 197 25.83 17.04 25.20
CA TYR A 197 25.57 17.93 26.34
C TYR A 197 25.83 17.26 27.69
N MET A 198 25.45 15.99 27.86
CA MET A 198 25.79 15.25 29.07
C MET A 198 27.30 15.12 29.27
N MET A 199 28.07 14.84 28.21
CA MET A 199 29.54 14.77 28.32
C MET A 199 30.14 16.12 28.75
N TYR A 200 29.66 17.24 28.20
CA TYR A 200 30.10 18.57 28.63
C TYR A 200 29.74 18.84 30.09
N ALA A 201 28.51 18.54 30.50
CA ALA A 201 28.09 18.72 31.88
C ALA A 201 28.90 17.87 32.86
N GLN A 202 29.21 16.61 32.52
CA GLN A 202 30.10 15.75 33.29
C GLN A 202 31.50 16.35 33.43
N THR A 203 32.01 16.94 32.35
CA THR A 203 33.31 17.62 32.36
C THR A 203 33.30 18.83 33.28
N TYR A 204 32.25 19.66 33.25
CA TYR A 204 32.09 20.80 34.16
C TYR A 204 32.00 20.38 35.62
N MET A 205 31.29 19.30 35.94
CA MET A 205 31.26 18.74 37.30
C MET A 205 32.66 18.32 37.76
N MET A 206 33.45 17.69 36.89
CA MET A 206 34.83 17.29 37.21
C MET A 206 35.73 18.49 37.52
N TYR A 207 35.63 19.57 36.73
CA TYR A 207 36.34 20.81 37.01
C TYR A 207 35.91 21.45 38.34
N ALA A 208 34.60 21.55 38.59
CA ALA A 208 34.09 22.09 39.84
C ALA A 208 34.51 21.25 41.07
N GLN A 209 34.54 19.92 40.95
CA GLN A 209 35.07 19.04 41.99
C GLN A 209 36.55 19.31 42.27
N THR A 210 37.34 19.50 41.21
CA THR A 210 38.76 19.84 41.32
C THR A 210 38.96 21.19 42.02
N ASP A 211 38.17 22.21 41.66
CA ASP A 211 38.22 23.54 42.30
C ASP A 211 37.86 23.48 43.79
N MET A 212 36.86 22.68 44.16
CA MET A 212 36.53 22.45 45.57
C MET A 212 37.70 21.79 46.34
N MET A 213 38.36 20.79 45.75
CA MET A 213 39.54 20.16 46.37
C MET A 213 40.68 21.17 46.58
N TYR A 214 40.95 22.03 45.60
CA TYR A 214 41.95 23.10 45.75
C TYR A 214 41.57 24.09 46.85
N ALA A 215 40.31 24.54 46.89
CA ALA A 215 39.83 25.45 47.92
C ALA A 215 39.92 24.84 49.33
N GLN A 216 39.56 23.56 49.48
CA GLN A 216 39.72 22.81 50.74
C GLN A 216 41.17 22.74 51.18
N THR A 217 42.08 22.43 50.26
CA THR A 217 43.53 22.40 50.52
C THR A 217 44.03 23.76 50.99
N TYR A 218 43.63 24.85 50.33
CA TYR A 218 43.97 26.22 50.75
C TYR A 218 43.46 26.58 52.14
N MET A 219 42.23 26.19 52.49
CA MET A 219 41.69 26.42 53.83
C MET A 219 42.49 25.66 54.89
N MET A 220 42.88 24.42 54.60
CA MET A 220 43.71 23.61 55.50
C MET A 220 45.06 24.28 55.76
N TYR A 221 45.76 24.72 54.70
CA TYR A 221 47.02 25.48 54.86
C TYR A 221 46.83 26.76 55.68
N ALA A 222 45.75 27.52 55.44
CA ALA A 222 45.46 28.73 56.20
C ALA A 222 45.19 28.43 57.69
N GLN A 223 44.47 27.35 58.00
CA GLN A 223 44.23 26.91 59.37
C GLN A 223 45.54 26.50 60.07
N THR A 224 46.40 25.73 59.39
CA THR A 224 47.72 25.36 59.91
C THR A 224 48.57 26.60 60.19
N TYR A 225 48.56 27.58 59.29
CA TYR A 225 49.30 28.84 59.48
C TYR A 225 48.77 29.63 60.69
N MET A 226 47.45 29.73 60.87
CA MET A 226 46.87 30.39 62.05
C MET A 226 47.22 29.67 63.35
N MET A 227 47.22 28.33 63.38
CA MET A 227 47.67 27.60 64.56
C MET A 227 49.14 27.89 64.87
N TYR A 228 49.99 27.91 63.84
CA TYR A 228 51.41 28.23 64.02
C TYR A 228 51.61 29.64 64.59
N THR A 229 50.92 30.66 64.05
CA THR A 229 51.02 32.04 64.57
C THR A 229 50.47 32.19 65.98
N GLN A 230 49.35 31.52 66.32
CA GLN A 230 48.83 31.48 67.69
C GLN A 230 49.83 30.86 68.67
N THR A 231 50.45 29.76 68.26
CA THR A 231 51.46 29.07 69.07
C THR A 231 52.68 29.98 69.29
N TYR A 232 53.16 30.65 68.24
CA TYR A 232 54.26 31.61 68.32
C TYR A 232 53.95 32.80 69.24
N MET A 233 52.74 33.36 69.14
CA MET A 233 52.28 34.47 70.00
C MET A 233 52.22 34.06 71.48
N MET A 234 51.78 32.83 71.78
CA MET A 234 51.81 32.30 73.15
C MET A 234 53.24 32.25 73.71
N TYR A 235 54.19 31.73 72.94
CA TYR A 235 55.60 31.70 73.37
C TYR A 235 56.24 33.08 73.52
N ALA A 236 55.78 34.09 72.77
CA ALA A 236 56.29 35.46 72.89
C ALA A 236 55.72 36.24 74.10
N GLN A 237 54.67 35.73 74.74
CA GLN A 237 54.00 36.35 75.89
C GLN A 237 54.38 35.73 77.24
N THR A 238 55.19 34.67 77.23
CA THR A 238 55.78 34.02 78.41
C THR A 238 57.24 34.39 78.56
#